data_AF-A0A7G3ZX15-F1
#
_entry.id   AF-A0A7G3ZX15-F1
#
_cell.length_a   1.000
_cell.length_b   1.000
_cell.length_c   1.000
_cell.angle_alpha   90.00
_cell.angle_beta   90.00
_cell.angle_gamma   90.00
#
_symmetry.space_group_name_H-M   'P 1'
#
loop_
_entity.id
_entity.type
_entity.pdbx_description
1 polymer ?
#
loop_
_entity_poly.entity_id
_entity_poly.type
_entity_poly.pdbx_seq_one_letter_code
_entity_poly.pdbx_strand_id
1 'polypeptide(L)'
;MYFTVNDNELDALCGLSYIQQITYLRGIRPYMDRNTFIVGIKRRISYQSLAEALYIEPHQGITESGSPSRQQIRRAIKGLERSGLIVIQSFDKHLILKCLLADISYCVQNKPGTNPTQQADIKAHAKLPVNTGYSEGVWEKADTDEILKADTPLIKENNYIYLLQRFDHFWRMYPEKKSRERAFEIFTQINPDELLLQSMLQALDQQIKARKAKEAHGEWTPAWKFPANWLSQKCWEDEVKIELTQEKRNEKRGTNTKSGATDPFWNPETGDAAITDESEYKQSNVINLQCYRQ
;
A
#
# COMPACT_ATOMS: atom_id res chain seq x y z
N MET A 1 -14.93 -15.72 27.76
CA MET A 1 -15.03 -15.35 26.33
C MET A 1 -15.40 -16.61 25.57
N TYR A 2 -16.63 -16.73 25.08
CA TYR A 2 -17.03 -17.90 24.31
C TYR A 2 -16.37 -17.85 22.92
N PHE A 3 -15.66 -18.92 22.56
CA PHE A 3 -15.16 -19.14 21.21
C PHE A 3 -16.27 -19.77 20.39
N THR A 4 -16.77 -19.05 19.39
CA THR A 4 -17.85 -19.50 18.51
C THR A 4 -17.36 -19.42 17.07
N VAL A 5 -17.67 -20.47 16.29
CA VAL A 5 -17.34 -20.58 14.86
C VAL A 5 -18.65 -20.53 14.10
N ASN A 6 -18.72 -19.69 13.06
CA ASN A 6 -19.93 -19.56 12.23
C ASN A 6 -20.14 -20.80 11.34
N ASP A 7 -21.37 -21.06 10.91
CA ASP A 7 -21.70 -22.15 9.98
C ASP A 7 -20.93 -22.01 8.66
N ASN A 8 -20.83 -20.78 8.14
CA ASN A 8 -20.03 -20.50 6.94
C ASN A 8 -18.54 -20.79 7.14
N GLU A 9 -18.01 -20.54 8.34
CA GLU A 9 -16.62 -20.87 8.67
C GLU A 9 -16.45 -22.39 8.75
N LEU A 10 -17.41 -23.10 9.35
CA LEU A 10 -17.39 -24.56 9.45
C LEU A 10 -17.49 -25.24 8.09
N ASP A 11 -18.35 -24.75 7.20
CA ASP A 11 -18.50 -25.28 5.85
C ASP A 11 -17.21 -25.10 5.03
N ALA A 12 -16.57 -23.92 5.11
CA ALA A 12 -15.30 -23.67 4.44
C ALA A 12 -14.10 -24.44 5.05
N LEU A 13 -14.20 -24.83 6.32
CA LEU A 13 -13.23 -25.72 6.97
C LEU A 13 -13.48 -27.19 6.60
N CYS A 14 -14.70 -27.55 6.23
CA CYS A 14 -15.07 -28.89 5.80
C CYS A 14 -14.29 -29.27 4.53
N GLY A 15 -13.61 -30.43 4.55
CA GLY A 15 -12.78 -30.90 3.44
C GLY A 15 -11.33 -30.38 3.44
N LEU A 16 -10.95 -29.49 4.36
CA LEU A 16 -9.54 -29.11 4.55
C LEU A 16 -8.77 -30.14 5.39
N SER A 17 -7.44 -30.14 5.27
CA SER A 17 -6.57 -30.98 6.10
C SER A 17 -6.69 -30.59 7.57
N TYR A 18 -6.57 -31.57 8.49
CA TYR A 18 -6.62 -31.33 9.93
C TYR A 18 -5.66 -30.24 10.39
N ILE A 19 -4.44 -30.20 9.84
CA ILE A 19 -3.48 -29.12 10.17
C ILE A 19 -4.01 -27.74 9.79
N GLN A 20 -4.69 -27.61 8.64
CA GLN A 20 -5.30 -26.35 8.19
C GLN A 20 -6.41 -25.93 9.14
N GLN A 21 -7.29 -26.88 9.49
CA GLN A 21 -8.41 -26.63 10.39
C GLN A 21 -7.92 -26.16 11.76
N ILE A 22 -6.98 -26.87 12.37
CA ILE A 22 -6.45 -26.52 13.69
C ILE A 22 -5.64 -25.21 13.61
N THR A 23 -4.90 -24.96 12.52
CA THR A 23 -4.18 -23.69 12.31
C THR A 23 -5.15 -22.51 12.36
N TYR A 24 -6.31 -22.63 11.71
CA TYR A 24 -7.33 -21.60 11.76
C TYR A 24 -7.93 -21.47 13.16
N LEU A 25 -8.43 -22.57 13.72
CA LEU A 25 -9.21 -22.57 14.96
C LEU A 25 -8.40 -22.23 16.21
N ARG A 26 -7.16 -22.71 16.33
CA ARG A 26 -6.28 -22.43 17.48
C ARG A 26 -5.31 -21.29 17.22
N GLY A 27 -4.74 -21.23 16.02
CA GLY A 27 -3.62 -20.33 15.72
C GLY A 27 -4.01 -18.93 15.25
N ILE A 28 -5.15 -18.80 14.56
CA ILE A 28 -5.53 -17.54 13.88
C ILE A 28 -6.79 -16.94 14.53
N ARG A 29 -7.89 -17.69 14.53
CA ARG A 29 -9.22 -17.23 14.92
C ARG A 29 -9.31 -16.65 16.35
N PRO A 30 -8.65 -17.19 17.38
CA PRO A 30 -8.73 -16.65 18.74
C PRO A 30 -8.05 -15.28 18.89
N TYR A 31 -7.10 -14.97 18.02
CA TYR A 31 -6.32 -13.73 18.06
C TYR A 31 -6.83 -12.68 17.08
N MET A 32 -7.91 -12.99 16.36
CA MET A 32 -8.56 -12.08 15.43
C MET A 32 -9.22 -10.95 16.19
N ASP A 33 -8.92 -9.72 15.77
CA ASP A 33 -9.63 -8.56 16.25
C ASP A 33 -11.06 -8.58 15.72
N ARG A 34 -12.04 -8.55 16.63
CA ARG A 34 -13.44 -8.71 16.26
C ARG A 34 -13.89 -7.58 15.34
N ASN A 35 -13.46 -6.35 15.57
CA ASN A 35 -13.96 -5.19 14.83
C ASN A 35 -13.42 -5.11 13.39
N THR A 36 -12.18 -5.55 13.18
CA THR A 36 -11.48 -5.41 11.89
C THR A 36 -11.34 -6.73 11.14
N PHE A 37 -11.57 -7.85 11.81
CA PHE A 37 -11.33 -9.21 11.32
C PHE A 37 -9.87 -9.48 10.93
N ILE A 38 -8.95 -8.65 11.42
CA ILE A 38 -7.52 -8.78 11.14
C ILE A 38 -6.82 -9.44 12.32
N VAL A 39 -5.83 -10.27 11.99
CA VAL A 39 -4.95 -11.00 12.90
C VAL A 39 -3.51 -10.63 12.60
N GLY A 40 -2.66 -10.46 13.62
CA GLY A 40 -1.24 -10.16 13.45
C GLY A 40 -0.81 -8.73 13.78
N ILE A 41 -1.76 -7.79 13.91
CA ILE A 41 -1.49 -6.38 14.27
C ILE A 41 -1.39 -6.22 15.79
N LYS A 42 -2.51 -6.39 16.52
CA LYS A 42 -2.57 -6.27 17.99
C LYS A 42 -1.68 -7.30 18.68
N ARG A 43 -1.82 -8.56 18.26
CA ARG A 43 -0.95 -9.67 18.68
C ARG A 43 -0.13 -10.09 17.47
N ARG A 44 1.19 -9.93 17.55
CA ARG A 44 2.10 -10.38 16.50
C ARG A 44 2.01 -11.90 16.36
N ILE A 45 1.80 -12.36 15.13
CA ILE A 45 1.83 -13.78 14.78
C ILE A 45 3.03 -14.04 13.88
N SER A 46 3.71 -15.15 14.14
CA SER A 46 4.80 -15.66 13.33
C SER A 46 4.57 -17.13 13.00
N TYR A 47 5.34 -17.67 12.05
CA TYR A 47 5.32 -19.11 11.79
C TYR A 47 5.72 -19.92 13.01
N GLN A 48 6.62 -19.40 13.84
CA GLN A 48 7.07 -20.06 15.07
C GLN A 48 5.94 -20.14 16.10
N SER A 49 5.22 -19.03 16.33
CA SER A 49 4.09 -19.02 17.27
C SER A 49 2.96 -19.96 16.85
N LEU A 50 2.75 -20.10 15.53
CA LEU A 50 1.78 -21.09 15.02
C LEU A 50 2.26 -22.52 15.25
N ALA A 51 3.55 -22.80 15.09
CA ALA A 51 4.12 -24.12 15.36
C ALA A 51 3.92 -24.52 16.83
N GLU A 52 4.14 -23.57 17.75
CA GLU A 52 3.94 -23.77 19.18
C GLU A 52 2.45 -23.98 19.53
N ALA A 53 1.55 -23.22 18.92
CA ALA A 53 0.11 -23.39 19.13
C ALA A 53 -0.43 -24.73 18.60
N LEU A 54 0.27 -25.32 17.62
CA LEU A 54 -0.03 -26.60 16.99
C LEU A 54 0.79 -27.77 17.55
N TYR A 55 1.56 -27.54 18.62
CA TYR A 55 2.35 -28.60 19.24
C TYR A 55 1.45 -29.72 19.76
N ILE A 56 1.77 -30.95 19.36
CA ILE A 56 1.14 -32.16 19.85
C ILE A 56 2.14 -32.87 20.76
N GLU A 57 1.77 -33.10 22.01
CA GLU A 57 2.60 -33.86 22.94
C GLU A 57 2.75 -35.31 22.46
N PRO A 58 3.97 -35.89 22.49
CA PRO A 58 4.19 -37.24 22.00
C PRO A 58 3.53 -38.28 22.90
N HIS A 59 2.62 -39.07 22.31
CA HIS A 59 1.97 -40.20 22.95
C HIS A 59 2.23 -41.48 22.14
N GLN A 60 2.23 -42.63 22.81
CA GLN A 60 2.42 -43.93 22.13
C GLN A 60 1.32 -44.17 21.10
N GLY A 61 1.71 -44.58 19.89
CA GLY A 61 0.80 -44.86 18.78
C GLY A 61 0.39 -43.65 17.94
N ILE A 62 0.88 -42.44 18.25
CA ILE A 62 0.66 -41.24 17.42
C ILE A 62 1.92 -40.96 16.60
N THR A 63 1.80 -41.02 15.27
CA THR A 63 2.91 -40.77 14.34
C THR A 63 3.19 -39.29 14.12
N GLU A 64 2.17 -38.43 14.21
CA GLU A 64 2.26 -36.98 13.98
C GLU A 64 2.43 -36.20 15.29
N SER A 65 3.35 -36.65 16.15
CA SER A 65 3.70 -35.94 17.39
C SER A 65 4.72 -34.81 17.16
N GLY A 66 4.65 -33.76 17.97
CA GLY A 66 5.58 -32.64 17.98
C GLY A 66 5.03 -31.36 17.34
N SER A 67 5.92 -30.39 17.11
CA SER A 67 5.56 -29.15 16.41
C SER A 67 5.61 -29.36 14.89
N PRO A 68 4.60 -28.90 14.13
CA PRO A 68 4.65 -28.98 12.68
C PRO A 68 5.81 -28.14 12.14
N SER A 69 6.43 -28.64 11.08
CA SER A 69 7.51 -27.94 10.40
C SER A 69 7.03 -26.61 9.82
N ARG A 70 7.95 -25.65 9.71
CA ARG A 70 7.67 -24.33 9.11
C ARG A 70 7.08 -24.44 7.70
N GLN A 71 7.48 -25.45 6.92
CA GLN A 71 6.96 -25.69 5.58
C GLN A 71 5.50 -26.17 5.61
N GLN A 72 5.16 -27.07 6.53
CA GLN A 72 3.77 -27.53 6.73
C GLN A 72 2.85 -26.37 7.10
N ILE A 73 3.29 -25.47 8.00
CA ILE A 73 2.51 -24.29 8.37
C ILE A 73 2.32 -23.34 7.19
N ARG A 74 3.39 -23.07 6.40
CA ARG A 74 3.28 -22.25 5.19
C ARG A 74 2.28 -22.84 4.20
N ARG A 75 2.31 -24.16 4.00
CA ARG A 75 1.36 -24.88 3.14
C ARG A 75 -0.07 -24.83 3.70
N ALA A 76 -0.22 -24.93 5.02
CA ALA A 76 -1.51 -24.83 5.68
C ALA A 76 -2.14 -23.45 5.48
N ILE A 77 -1.39 -22.38 5.72
CA ILE A 77 -1.84 -21.00 5.52
C ILE A 77 -2.20 -20.75 4.05
N LYS A 78 -1.38 -21.21 3.10
CA LYS A 78 -1.71 -21.11 1.67
C LYS A 78 -2.95 -21.90 1.29
N GLY A 79 -3.24 -23.01 1.96
CA GLY A 79 -4.49 -23.75 1.76
C GLY A 79 -5.71 -23.02 2.29
N LEU A 80 -5.60 -22.40 3.47
CA LEU A 80 -6.65 -21.55 4.04
C LEU A 80 -6.94 -20.32 3.18
N GLU A 81 -5.91 -19.76 2.54
CA GLU A 81 -6.08 -18.68 1.56
C GLU A 81 -6.87 -19.16 0.33
N ARG A 82 -6.58 -20.37 -0.16
CA ARG A 82 -7.27 -20.96 -1.31
C ARG A 82 -8.71 -21.34 -1.02
N SER A 83 -9.06 -21.67 0.22
CA SER A 83 -10.44 -21.95 0.63
C SER A 83 -11.26 -20.68 0.88
N GLY A 84 -10.65 -19.49 0.78
CA GLY A 84 -11.33 -18.22 0.99
C GLY A 84 -11.62 -17.89 2.47
N LEU A 85 -11.09 -18.67 3.42
CA LEU A 85 -11.23 -18.36 4.86
C LEU A 85 -10.43 -17.13 5.25
N ILE A 86 -9.23 -16.99 4.69
CA ILE A 86 -8.29 -15.91 5.02
C ILE A 86 -7.71 -15.26 3.78
N VAL A 87 -7.29 -14.01 3.92
CA VAL A 87 -6.45 -13.29 2.95
C VAL A 87 -5.14 -12.94 3.61
N ILE A 88 -4.03 -13.25 2.95
CA ILE A 88 -2.69 -12.94 3.45
C ILE A 88 -2.37 -11.50 3.08
N GLN A 89 -2.12 -10.67 4.09
CA GLN A 89 -1.75 -9.25 3.95
C GLN A 89 -0.35 -8.97 4.50
N SER A 90 0.50 -10.00 4.62
CA SER A 90 1.84 -9.85 5.19
C SER A 90 2.79 -9.12 4.25
N PHE A 91 3.37 -8.01 4.71
CA PHE A 91 4.38 -7.23 3.98
C PHE A 91 5.82 -7.48 4.47
N ASP A 92 6.01 -7.90 5.74
CA ASP A 92 7.31 -8.01 6.42
C ASP A 92 7.55 -9.37 7.14
N LYS A 93 8.28 -9.37 8.28
CA LYS A 93 8.70 -10.55 9.07
C LYS A 93 7.60 -11.19 9.94
N HIS A 94 6.44 -10.54 10.08
CA HIS A 94 5.31 -11.03 10.87
C HIS A 94 4.08 -11.23 9.97
N LEU A 95 3.26 -12.21 10.34
CA LEU A 95 2.13 -12.65 9.53
C LEU A 95 0.90 -11.81 9.87
N ILE A 96 0.39 -11.08 8.87
CA ILE A 96 -0.88 -10.35 8.96
C ILE A 96 -1.89 -11.08 8.09
N LEU A 97 -2.99 -11.51 8.69
CA LEU A 97 -4.06 -12.27 8.05
C LEU A 97 -5.39 -11.57 8.27
N LYS A 98 -6.22 -11.50 7.24
CA LYS A 98 -7.60 -11.03 7.35
C LYS A 98 -8.54 -12.23 7.24
N CYS A 99 -9.37 -12.48 8.24
CA CYS A 99 -10.42 -13.49 8.19
C CYS A 99 -11.61 -12.92 7.41
N LEU A 100 -12.10 -13.65 6.41
CA LEU A 100 -13.19 -13.16 5.55
C LEU A 100 -14.56 -13.65 6.00
N LEU A 101 -14.66 -14.90 6.45
CA LEU A 101 -15.93 -15.57 6.76
C LEU A 101 -16.32 -15.47 8.25
N ALA A 102 -15.44 -14.91 9.08
CA ALA A 102 -15.70 -14.74 10.48
C ALA A 102 -16.79 -13.68 10.69
N ASP A 103 -17.83 -14.03 11.44
CA ASP A 103 -18.87 -13.09 11.87
C ASP A 103 -18.76 -12.84 13.38
N ILE A 104 -19.14 -11.63 13.81
CA ILE A 104 -19.26 -11.21 15.21
C ILE A 104 -20.72 -11.22 15.66
N SER A 105 -21.64 -11.75 14.85
CA SER A 105 -23.06 -11.83 15.18
C SER A 105 -23.28 -12.67 16.46
N TYR A 106 -23.07 -12.02 17.60
CA TYR A 106 -23.72 -12.39 18.83
C TYR A 106 -25.20 -12.35 18.49
N CYS A 107 -25.83 -13.51 18.56
CA CYS A 107 -27.26 -13.66 18.63
C CYS A 107 -27.82 -12.52 19.48
N VAL A 108 -28.40 -11.52 18.82
CA VAL A 108 -29.58 -10.91 19.37
C VAL A 108 -30.46 -12.11 19.61
N GLN A 109 -30.60 -12.51 20.88
CA GLN A 109 -31.70 -13.38 21.24
C GLN A 109 -32.91 -12.61 20.72
N ASN A 110 -33.44 -13.02 19.57
CA ASN A 110 -34.82 -12.79 19.25
C ASN A 110 -35.53 -13.46 20.42
N LYS A 111 -35.74 -12.71 21.50
CA LYS A 111 -36.73 -13.06 22.50
C LYS A 111 -37.95 -13.27 21.64
N PRO A 112 -38.44 -14.49 21.43
CA PRO A 112 -39.75 -14.62 20.82
C PRO A 112 -40.64 -13.81 21.75
N GLY A 113 -41.25 -12.74 21.24
CA GLY A 113 -42.31 -12.09 21.98
C GLY A 113 -43.31 -13.19 22.26
N THR A 114 -43.37 -13.66 23.51
CA THR A 114 -44.46 -14.50 23.97
C THR A 114 -45.69 -13.62 23.85
N ASN A 115 -46.36 -13.68 22.70
CA ASN A 115 -47.70 -13.17 22.56
C ASN A 115 -48.54 -13.93 23.59
N PRO A 116 -49.17 -13.27 24.58
CA PRO A 116 -50.24 -13.91 25.32
C PRO A 116 -51.44 -13.88 24.38
N THR A 117 -51.83 -15.02 23.85
CA THR A 117 -53.14 -15.15 23.21
C THR A 117 -53.66 -16.55 23.47
N GLN A 118 -54.52 -16.66 24.48
CA GLN A 118 -55.77 -17.39 24.32
C GLN A 118 -56.89 -16.54 24.92
N GLN A 119 -57.90 -16.34 24.08
CA GLN A 119 -59.10 -15.56 24.32
C GLN A 119 -60.00 -16.22 25.37
N ALA A 120 -60.86 -15.37 25.93
CA ALA A 120 -61.80 -15.65 26.99
C ALA A 120 -62.85 -16.72 26.66
N ASP A 121 -63.37 -17.34 27.71
CA ASP A 121 -64.81 -17.55 27.82
C ASP A 121 -65.30 -17.52 29.28
N ILE A 122 -66.45 -16.84 29.48
CA ILE A 122 -67.43 -16.96 30.58
C ILE A 122 -67.26 -16.08 31.86
N LYS A 123 -68.04 -14.98 31.83
CA LYS A 123 -68.92 -14.37 32.87
C LYS A 123 -68.35 -13.76 34.18
N ALA A 124 -68.44 -12.42 34.19
CA ALA A 124 -69.38 -11.60 35.00
C ALA A 124 -68.95 -10.98 36.36
N HIS A 125 -69.35 -9.71 36.47
CA HIS A 125 -69.64 -8.87 37.64
C HIS A 125 -68.49 -8.15 38.38
N ALA A 126 -68.28 -6.90 37.97
CA ALA A 126 -68.84 -5.70 38.64
C ALA A 126 -67.83 -4.65 39.14
N LYS A 127 -68.25 -3.40 38.91
CA LYS A 127 -67.90 -2.12 39.57
C LYS A 127 -66.73 -1.30 39.00
N LEU A 128 -67.10 -0.41 38.07
CA LEU A 128 -66.70 1.00 37.98
C LEU A 128 -66.71 1.68 39.37
N PRO A 129 -65.97 2.81 39.63
CA PRO A 129 -66.15 4.07 38.88
C PRO A 129 -64.89 5.00 38.78
N VAL A 130 -64.77 5.81 37.72
CA VAL A 130 -64.89 7.31 37.71
C VAL A 130 -63.64 8.04 38.26
N ASN A 131 -63.16 9.18 37.78
CA ASN A 131 -63.26 10.01 36.57
C ASN A 131 -62.36 11.25 36.88
N THR A 132 -61.98 12.01 35.85
CA THR A 132 -61.73 13.47 35.91
C THR A 132 -60.44 14.01 36.56
N GLY A 133 -59.71 14.87 35.84
CA GLY A 133 -58.72 15.77 36.46
C GLY A 133 -57.74 16.44 35.49
N TYR A 134 -58.22 17.44 34.76
CA TYR A 134 -57.45 18.40 33.97
C TYR A 134 -56.62 19.35 34.87
N SER A 135 -55.35 19.64 34.56
CA SER A 135 -54.77 21.00 34.69
C SER A 135 -53.36 21.12 34.09
N GLU A 136 -53.20 22.19 33.31
CA GLU A 136 -51.96 22.76 32.74
C GLU A 136 -50.88 23.12 33.77
N GLY A 137 -49.64 23.19 33.31
CA GLY A 137 -48.52 23.81 34.03
C GLY A 137 -47.22 23.78 33.21
N VAL A 138 -46.71 24.97 32.92
CA VAL A 138 -45.66 25.33 31.95
C VAL A 138 -44.22 25.14 32.51
N TRP A 139 -43.33 24.65 31.64
CA TRP A 139 -41.89 24.93 31.42
C TRP A 139 -40.98 25.28 32.61
N GLU A 140 -39.90 24.51 32.78
CA GLU A 140 -38.57 25.07 33.10
C GLU A 140 -37.42 24.30 32.40
N LYS A 141 -36.48 25.09 31.88
CA LYS A 141 -35.18 24.70 31.32
C LYS A 141 -34.13 24.62 32.43
N ALA A 142 -33.20 23.68 32.32
CA ALA A 142 -31.77 23.74 32.69
C ALA A 142 -31.23 22.29 32.64
N ASP A 143 -30.01 21.94 32.31
CA ASP A 143 -28.82 22.63 31.84
C ASP A 143 -28.06 21.55 31.07
N THR A 144 -27.65 21.82 29.82
CA THR A 144 -26.87 20.86 29.03
C THR A 144 -25.41 21.26 29.13
N ASP A 145 -24.70 20.70 30.10
CA ASP A 145 -23.24 20.66 30.10
C ASP A 145 -22.80 19.44 29.26
N GLU A 146 -22.70 19.67 27.95
CA GLU A 146 -22.15 18.72 27.00
C GLU A 146 -20.61 18.68 27.06
N ILE A 147 -20.11 17.47 27.29
CA ILE A 147 -18.96 16.85 26.63
C ILE A 147 -17.59 17.49 26.92
N LEU A 148 -16.94 16.97 27.96
CA LEU A 148 -15.48 17.00 28.05
C LEU A 148 -14.89 16.10 26.97
N LYS A 149 -14.15 16.76 26.08
CA LYS A 149 -13.18 16.26 25.12
C LYS A 149 -12.39 15.06 25.65
N ALA A 150 -12.34 13.99 24.86
CA ALA A 150 -11.33 12.94 24.99
C ALA A 150 -10.64 12.74 23.63
N ASP A 151 -9.33 12.93 23.64
CA ASP A 151 -8.45 12.88 22.48
C ASP A 151 -8.47 11.51 21.79
N THR A 152 -8.76 11.52 20.49
CA THR A 152 -8.59 10.39 19.58
C THR A 152 -7.15 10.38 19.08
N PRO A 153 -6.49 9.21 19.01
CA PRO A 153 -6.10 8.77 17.68
C PRO A 153 -6.28 7.26 17.55
N LEU A 154 -6.86 6.77 16.45
CA LEU A 154 -6.56 5.45 15.84
C LEU A 154 -7.32 5.16 14.53
N ILE A 155 -7.73 6.20 13.79
CA ILE A 155 -8.24 6.07 12.40
C ILE A 155 -7.05 6.02 11.38
N LYS A 156 -5.82 6.30 11.82
CA LYS A 156 -4.64 6.44 10.94
C LYS A 156 -4.22 5.14 10.22
N GLU A 157 -4.51 3.97 10.77
CA GLU A 157 -3.97 2.69 10.25
C GLU A 157 -4.64 2.24 8.94
N ASN A 158 -5.94 2.49 8.76
CA ASN A 158 -6.65 2.18 7.50
C ASN A 158 -6.23 3.12 6.36
N ASN A 159 -5.92 4.39 6.69
CA ASN A 159 -5.41 5.35 5.71
C ASN A 159 -4.01 4.98 5.23
N TYR A 160 -3.17 4.39 6.09
CA TYR A 160 -1.80 4.04 5.74
C TYR A 160 -1.71 2.99 4.63
N ILE A 161 -2.53 1.93 4.71
CA ILE A 161 -2.56 0.86 3.69
C ILE A 161 -2.93 1.45 2.33
N TYR A 162 -3.93 2.32 2.31
CA TYR A 162 -4.42 2.94 1.09
C TYR A 162 -3.42 3.95 0.50
N LEU A 163 -2.80 4.78 1.34
CA LEU A 163 -1.74 5.69 0.94
C LEU A 163 -0.54 4.95 0.34
N LEU A 164 -0.17 3.81 0.91
CA LEU A 164 0.94 3.00 0.44
C LEU A 164 0.63 2.37 -0.93
N GLN A 165 -0.59 1.88 -1.15
CA GLN A 165 -1.01 1.36 -2.45
C GLN A 165 -0.99 2.44 -3.54
N ARG A 166 -1.49 3.64 -3.23
CA ARG A 166 -1.47 4.79 -4.13
C ARG A 166 -0.03 5.22 -4.46
N PHE A 167 0.83 5.29 -3.45
CA PHE A 167 2.24 5.60 -3.63
C PHE A 167 2.95 4.56 -4.49
N ASP A 168 2.68 3.27 -4.30
CA ASP A 168 3.29 2.20 -5.10
C ASP A 168 2.90 2.30 -6.58
N HIS A 169 1.67 2.71 -6.88
CA HIS A 169 1.24 2.98 -8.25
C HIS A 169 2.07 4.11 -8.87
N PHE A 170 2.17 5.25 -8.18
CA PHE A 170 3.00 6.38 -8.60
C PHE A 170 4.48 5.98 -8.78
N TRP A 171 5.03 5.24 -7.81
CA TRP A 171 6.41 4.79 -7.81
C TRP A 171 6.72 3.85 -8.98
N ARG A 172 5.77 3.04 -9.41
CA ARG A 172 5.93 2.14 -10.56
C ARG A 172 6.08 2.90 -11.87
N MET A 173 5.30 3.97 -12.05
CA MET A 173 5.27 4.79 -13.26
C MET A 173 6.48 5.72 -13.39
N TYR A 174 7.13 6.08 -12.28
CA TYR A 174 8.25 7.02 -12.29
C TYR A 174 9.50 6.45 -12.98
N PRO A 175 10.14 7.18 -13.92
CA PRO A 175 11.26 6.67 -14.72
C PRO A 175 12.57 6.57 -13.93
N GLU A 176 12.89 7.53 -13.06
CA GLU A 176 14.08 7.50 -12.19
C GLU A 176 13.74 7.32 -10.70
N LYS A 177 13.84 6.08 -10.21
CA LYS A 177 13.44 5.69 -8.85
C LYS A 177 14.58 5.87 -7.86
N LYS A 178 14.63 7.03 -7.18
CA LYS A 178 15.65 7.36 -6.16
C LYS A 178 14.98 7.85 -4.88
N SER A 179 15.59 7.54 -3.73
CA SER A 179 15.13 7.96 -2.38
C SER A 179 13.65 7.69 -2.11
N ARG A 180 13.25 6.40 -2.03
CA ARG A 180 11.84 6.00 -1.85
C ARG A 180 11.23 6.55 -0.55
N GLU A 181 11.98 6.49 0.55
CA GLU A 181 11.54 6.95 1.88
C GLU A 181 11.18 8.43 1.89
N ARG A 182 12.09 9.27 1.38
CA ARG A 182 11.87 10.73 1.29
C ARG A 182 10.70 11.09 0.37
N ALA A 183 10.51 10.35 -0.71
CA ALA A 183 9.36 10.53 -1.60
C ALA A 183 8.04 10.12 -0.90
N PHE A 184 8.06 9.03 -0.13
CA PHE A 184 6.91 8.57 0.63
C PHE A 184 6.52 9.56 1.72
N GLU A 185 7.49 10.11 2.47
CA GLU A 185 7.23 11.15 3.49
C GLU A 185 6.48 12.34 2.88
N ILE A 186 6.97 12.87 1.76
CA ILE A 186 6.33 14.00 1.07
C ILE A 186 4.94 13.60 0.54
N PHE A 187 4.80 12.38 0.01
CA PHE A 187 3.50 11.85 -0.45
C PHE A 187 2.48 11.73 0.70
N THR A 188 2.92 11.30 1.89
CA THR A 188 2.07 11.25 3.10
C THR A 188 1.71 12.63 3.62
N GLN A 189 2.55 13.65 3.40
CA GLN A 189 2.21 15.04 3.75
C GLN A 189 1.14 15.59 2.80
N ILE A 190 1.23 15.26 1.51
CA ILE A 190 0.27 15.70 0.49
C ILE A 190 -1.10 15.01 0.67
N ASN A 191 -1.14 13.76 1.16
CA ASN A 191 -2.35 12.93 1.28
C ASN A 191 -3.24 13.02 0.03
N PRO A 192 -2.74 12.60 -1.14
CA PRO A 192 -3.47 12.80 -2.38
C PRO A 192 -4.75 11.98 -2.42
N ASP A 193 -5.86 12.63 -2.77
CA ASP A 193 -7.13 11.98 -3.07
C ASP A 193 -7.07 11.21 -4.40
N GLU A 194 -8.08 10.39 -4.71
CA GLU A 194 -8.12 9.52 -5.91
C GLU A 194 -7.95 10.34 -7.18
N LEU A 195 -8.66 11.48 -7.23
CA LEU A 195 -8.62 12.42 -8.35
C LEU A 195 -7.26 13.12 -8.48
N LEU A 196 -6.65 13.48 -7.35
CA LEU A 196 -5.34 14.11 -7.34
C LEU A 196 -4.26 13.13 -7.80
N LEU A 197 -4.32 11.87 -7.37
CA LEU A 197 -3.42 10.82 -7.82
C LEU A 197 -3.52 10.60 -9.34
N GLN A 198 -4.74 10.55 -9.88
CA GLN A 198 -4.95 10.42 -11.32
C GLN A 198 -4.34 11.59 -12.08
N SER A 199 -4.54 12.83 -11.59
CA SER A 199 -3.92 14.03 -12.16
C SER A 199 -2.39 13.94 -12.16
N MET A 200 -1.78 13.52 -11.04
CA MET A 200 -0.33 13.33 -10.92
C MET A 200 0.20 12.29 -11.93
N LEU A 201 -0.49 11.17 -12.09
CA LEU A 201 -0.11 10.11 -13.02
C LEU A 201 -0.22 10.56 -14.48
N GLN A 202 -1.28 11.31 -14.81
CA GLN A 202 -1.49 11.86 -16.14
C GLN A 202 -0.42 12.90 -16.50
N ALA A 203 -0.13 13.84 -15.59
CA ALA A 203 0.92 14.83 -15.79
C ALA A 203 2.30 14.16 -15.96
N LEU A 204 2.58 13.12 -15.17
CA LEU A 204 3.82 12.35 -15.29
C LEU A 204 3.94 11.67 -16.66
N ASP A 205 2.88 11.03 -17.16
CA ASP A 205 2.88 10.40 -18.49
C ASP A 205 3.07 11.44 -19.61
N GLN A 206 2.41 12.60 -19.51
CA GLN A 206 2.59 13.71 -20.45
C GLN A 206 4.03 14.23 -20.46
N GLN A 207 4.64 14.43 -19.28
CA GLN A 207 6.04 14.86 -19.17
C GLN A 207 7.01 13.84 -19.75
N ILE A 208 6.77 12.54 -19.54
CA ILE A 208 7.58 11.47 -20.14
C ILE A 208 7.48 11.52 -21.67
N LYS A 209 6.28 11.67 -22.21
CA LYS A 209 6.04 11.77 -23.66
C LYS A 209 6.72 13.00 -24.26
N ALA A 210 6.59 14.17 -23.62
CA ALA A 210 7.22 15.40 -24.07
C ALA A 210 8.74 15.28 -24.12
N ARG A 211 9.35 14.67 -23.09
CA ARG A 211 10.79 14.41 -23.05
C ARG A 211 11.23 13.48 -24.18
N LYS A 212 10.52 12.36 -24.38
CA LYS A 212 10.81 11.42 -25.47
C LYS A 212 10.72 12.07 -26.85
N ALA A 213 9.77 13.00 -27.04
CA ALA A 213 9.67 13.77 -28.28
C ALA A 213 10.91 14.66 -28.50
N LYS A 214 11.38 15.37 -27.46
CA LYS A 214 12.60 16.19 -27.53
C LYS A 214 13.86 15.37 -27.81
N GLU A 215 13.99 14.22 -27.16
CA GLU A 215 15.10 13.27 -27.40
C GLU A 215 15.08 12.74 -28.84
N ALA A 216 13.90 12.41 -29.39
CA ALA A 216 13.75 12.00 -30.79
C ALA A 216 14.09 13.11 -31.79
N HIS A 217 13.89 14.38 -31.41
CA HIS A 217 14.31 15.54 -32.19
C HIS A 217 15.80 15.90 -32.04
N GLY A 218 16.55 15.16 -31.22
CA GLY A 218 17.98 15.39 -30.99
C GLY A 218 18.28 16.59 -30.09
N GLU A 219 17.28 17.09 -29.37
CA GLU A 219 17.43 18.20 -28.43
C GLU A 219 17.97 17.69 -27.08
N TRP A 220 18.93 18.40 -26.48
CA TRP A 220 19.48 18.02 -25.18
C TRP A 220 18.42 18.12 -24.08
N THR A 221 18.27 17.06 -23.28
CA THR A 221 17.33 17.03 -22.16
C THR A 221 18.06 16.87 -20.81
N PRO A 222 17.77 17.71 -19.80
CA PRO A 222 18.40 17.59 -18.49
C PRO A 222 17.98 16.30 -17.78
N ALA A 223 18.74 15.81 -16.81
CA ALA A 223 18.39 14.61 -16.03
C ALA A 223 17.00 14.71 -15.38
N TRP A 224 16.32 13.57 -15.18
CA TRP A 224 14.96 13.55 -14.62
C TRP A 224 14.98 13.99 -13.14
N LYS A 225 13.99 14.79 -12.72
CA LYS A 225 13.88 15.22 -11.30
C LYS A 225 13.75 14.00 -10.39
N PHE A 226 14.18 14.07 -9.14
CA PHE A 226 13.89 12.97 -8.19
C PHE A 226 12.42 12.99 -7.76
N PRO A 227 11.81 11.83 -7.47
CA PRO A 227 10.39 11.74 -7.15
C PRO A 227 10.03 12.58 -5.92
N ALA A 228 10.90 12.65 -4.91
CA ALA A 228 10.73 13.53 -3.76
C ALA A 228 10.63 15.02 -4.15
N ASN A 229 11.52 15.49 -5.03
CA ASN A 229 11.53 16.89 -5.50
C ASN A 229 10.36 17.16 -6.45
N TRP A 230 9.98 16.18 -7.27
CA TRP A 230 8.82 16.28 -8.15
C TRP A 230 7.53 16.42 -7.33
N LEU A 231 7.43 15.67 -6.24
CA LEU A 231 6.30 15.75 -5.31
C LEU A 231 6.27 17.07 -4.53
N SER A 232 7.41 17.52 -3.98
CA SER A 232 7.47 18.74 -3.18
C SER A 232 7.17 20.00 -3.98
N GLN A 233 7.57 20.03 -5.25
CA GLN A 233 7.34 21.16 -6.15
C GLN A 233 5.96 21.15 -6.80
N LYS A 234 5.11 20.15 -6.50
CA LYS A 234 3.81 19.98 -7.15
C LYS A 234 3.88 20.04 -8.67
N CYS A 235 4.90 19.39 -9.26
CA CYS A 235 5.18 19.43 -10.69
C CYS A 235 4.04 18.91 -11.60
N TRP A 236 2.94 18.40 -11.03
CA TRP A 236 1.72 18.06 -11.77
C TRP A 236 0.84 19.28 -12.10
N GLU A 237 1.04 20.40 -11.41
CA GLU A 237 0.38 21.70 -11.70
C GLU A 237 1.16 22.52 -12.74
N ASP A 238 2.41 22.14 -13.04
CA ASP A 238 3.23 22.83 -14.04
C ASP A 238 2.65 22.64 -15.45
N GLU A 239 2.34 23.74 -16.13
CA GLU A 239 1.92 23.73 -17.53
C GLU A 239 3.03 23.15 -18.42
N VAL A 240 2.83 21.95 -18.97
CA VAL A 240 3.75 21.35 -19.95
C VAL A 240 3.59 22.07 -21.30
N LYS A 241 4.23 23.22 -21.46
CA LYS A 241 4.31 23.92 -22.74
C LYS A 241 5.25 23.15 -23.67
N ILE A 242 4.67 22.43 -24.63
CA ILE A 242 5.39 21.79 -25.74
C ILE A 242 5.62 22.88 -26.81
N GLU A 243 6.40 23.90 -26.49
CA GLU A 243 6.86 24.84 -27.52
C GLU A 243 8.04 24.20 -28.25
N LEU A 244 7.71 23.56 -29.38
CA LEU A 244 8.69 23.12 -30.38
C LEU A 244 9.16 24.35 -31.15
N THR A 245 10.02 25.17 -30.55
CA THR A 245 10.66 26.26 -31.28
C THR A 245 11.69 25.65 -32.21
N GLN A 246 11.28 25.42 -33.46
CA GLN A 246 12.21 25.02 -34.52
C GLN A 246 13.25 26.13 -34.68
N GLU A 247 14.48 25.84 -34.29
CA GLU A 247 15.60 26.73 -34.56
C GLU A 247 15.83 26.74 -36.08
N LYS A 248 15.31 27.78 -36.75
CA LYS A 248 15.69 28.04 -38.15
C LYS A 248 17.17 28.38 -38.14
N ARG A 249 18.01 27.46 -38.64
CA ARG A 249 19.40 27.75 -39.03
C ARG A 249 19.40 28.91 -40.03
N ASN A 250 19.47 30.13 -39.52
CA ASN A 250 19.53 31.37 -40.30
C ASN A 250 20.97 31.78 -40.62
N GLU A 251 21.95 30.89 -40.43
CA GLU A 251 23.30 31.12 -40.88
C GLU A 251 23.35 31.07 -42.41
N LYS A 252 23.20 32.24 -43.04
CA LYS A 252 23.74 32.47 -44.37
C LYS A 252 25.24 32.25 -44.25
N ARG A 253 25.72 31.07 -44.66
CA ARG A 253 27.14 30.81 -44.88
C ARG A 253 27.63 31.85 -45.89
N GLY A 254 28.21 32.94 -45.40
CA GLY A 254 28.98 33.85 -46.23
C GLY A 254 30.15 33.04 -46.75
N THR A 255 30.25 32.88 -48.07
CA THR A 255 31.45 32.34 -48.71
C THR A 255 32.59 33.32 -48.42
N ASN A 256 33.42 33.02 -47.42
CA ASN A 256 34.61 33.81 -47.13
C ASN A 256 35.65 33.53 -48.21
N THR A 257 35.59 34.30 -49.30
CA THR A 257 36.65 34.37 -50.30
C THR A 257 37.79 35.21 -49.73
N LYS A 258 38.84 34.51 -49.29
CA LYS A 258 40.25 34.95 -49.13
C LYS A 258 40.53 36.17 -48.21
N SER A 259 41.21 35.93 -47.09
CA SER A 259 42.58 36.43 -46.86
C SER A 259 43.15 35.87 -45.55
N GLY A 260 44.44 35.54 -45.54
CA GLY A 260 45.13 34.92 -44.41
C GLY A 260 45.02 35.69 -43.11
N ALA A 261 44.68 34.99 -42.04
CA ALA A 261 44.90 35.42 -40.67
C ALA A 261 45.85 34.39 -40.06
N THR A 262 47.12 34.75 -39.98
CA THR A 262 48.12 34.06 -39.17
C THR A 262 47.68 34.14 -37.72
N ASP A 263 47.54 32.98 -37.07
CA ASP A 263 47.26 32.87 -35.63
C ASP A 263 48.44 33.47 -34.84
N PRO A 264 48.26 34.53 -34.03
CA PRO A 264 49.34 35.16 -33.26
C PRO A 264 49.99 34.24 -32.23
N PHE A 265 49.42 33.06 -31.95
CA PHE A 265 49.90 32.15 -30.91
C PHE A 265 50.67 30.94 -31.44
N TRP A 266 50.82 30.80 -32.76
CA TRP A 266 51.51 29.65 -33.36
C TRP A 266 52.75 30.11 -34.13
N ASN A 267 53.94 29.78 -33.61
CA ASN A 267 55.22 30.11 -34.22
C ASN A 267 55.89 28.81 -34.76
N PRO A 268 56.04 28.62 -36.08
CA PRO A 268 56.50 27.34 -36.66
C PRO A 268 58.01 27.28 -36.98
N GLU A 269 58.84 28.18 -36.47
CA GLU A 269 60.28 28.17 -36.77
C GLU A 269 61.16 27.73 -35.58
N THR A 270 61.28 26.41 -35.43
CA THR A 270 62.57 25.79 -35.11
C THR A 270 62.76 24.64 -36.08
N GLY A 271 63.52 24.91 -37.13
CA GLY A 271 63.75 24.00 -38.24
C GLY A 271 64.71 22.85 -37.95
N ASP A 272 64.69 21.95 -38.94
CA ASP A 272 65.75 21.03 -39.36
C ASP A 272 66.11 19.85 -38.45
N ALA A 273 65.62 18.67 -38.82
CA ALA A 273 66.43 17.75 -39.64
C ALA A 273 65.64 16.46 -39.94
N ALA A 274 65.88 15.94 -41.14
CA ALA A 274 65.32 14.73 -41.70
C ALA A 274 65.36 13.50 -40.77
N ILE A 275 64.38 12.61 -40.91
CA ILE A 275 64.55 11.24 -41.45
C ILE A 275 63.20 10.51 -41.32
N THR A 276 62.82 9.88 -42.42
CA THR A 276 61.69 8.96 -42.63
C THR A 276 61.55 7.90 -41.54
N ASP A 277 60.34 7.63 -41.08
CA ASP A 277 59.92 6.25 -40.82
C ASP A 277 58.39 6.11 -40.81
N GLU A 278 57.93 5.05 -41.48
CA GLU A 278 56.59 4.54 -41.32
C GLU A 278 56.38 4.05 -39.89
N SER A 279 55.28 4.44 -39.26
CA SER A 279 54.71 3.63 -38.19
C SER A 279 53.22 3.93 -38.03
N GLU A 280 52.41 2.92 -38.34
CA GLU A 280 51.05 2.73 -37.84
C GLU A 280 50.95 3.13 -36.36
N TYR A 281 50.00 4.02 -36.03
CA TYR A 281 49.49 4.13 -34.67
C TYR A 281 47.98 3.89 -34.66
N LYS A 282 47.62 2.63 -34.37
CA LYS A 282 46.28 2.21 -33.96
C LYS A 282 45.99 2.82 -32.58
N GLN A 283 44.99 3.70 -32.49
CA GLN A 283 44.41 4.09 -31.20
C GLN A 283 43.50 2.97 -30.71
N SER A 284 44.05 2.09 -29.87
CA SER A 284 43.31 1.07 -29.12
C SER A 284 42.53 1.71 -27.97
N ASN A 285 41.21 1.81 -28.14
CA ASN A 285 40.27 2.07 -27.05
C ASN A 285 40.14 0.84 -26.15
N VAL A 286 40.90 0.78 -25.06
CA VAL A 286 40.60 -0.11 -23.92
C VAL A 286 40.99 0.62 -22.62
N ILE A 287 40.00 1.08 -21.85
CA ILE A 287 40.20 1.50 -20.46
C ILE A 287 39.77 0.33 -19.57
N ASN A 288 40.74 -0.22 -18.86
CA ASN A 288 40.59 -1.34 -17.92
C ASN A 288 40.19 -0.79 -16.54
N LEU A 289 39.04 -1.20 -16.01
CA LEU A 289 38.56 -0.83 -14.67
C LEU A 289 38.84 -1.99 -13.70
N GLN A 290 39.92 -1.88 -12.94
CA GLN A 290 40.21 -2.78 -11.82
C GLN A 290 39.32 -2.42 -10.61
N CYS A 291 38.45 -3.36 -10.25
CA CYS A 291 37.70 -3.34 -9.00
C CYS A 291 38.64 -3.66 -7.82
N TYR A 292 38.74 -2.76 -6.84
CA TYR A 292 39.25 -3.10 -5.51
C TYR A 292 38.09 -3.46 -4.58
N ARG A 293 38.07 -4.72 -4.13
CA ARG A 293 37.41 -5.14 -2.90
C ARG A 293 38.46 -5.17 -1.79
N GLN A 294 38.15 -4.55 -0.66
CA GLN A 294 38.54 -5.01 0.67
C GLN A 294 37.28 -5.06 1.52
#